data_AF-A0A420BKE8-F1
#
_entry.id   AF-A0A420BKE8-F1
#
_cell.length_a   1.000
_cell.length_b   1.000
_cell.length_c   1.000
_cell.angle_alpha   90.00
_cell.angle_beta   90.00
_cell.angle_gamma   90.00
#
_symmetry.space_group_name_H-M   'P 1'
#
loop_
_entity.id
_entity.type
_entity.pdbx_description
1 polymer ?
#
loop_
_entity_poly.entity_id
_entity_poly.type
_entity_poly.pdbx_seq_one_letter_code
_entity_poly.pdbx_strand_id
1 'polypeptide(L)' 'MAWFSFTGSDPADPADYTLSGSQPSCTGTPQQLCAIQATNDGGHPDLDTNILSEMVQALNNQANTTNVKLKVRPA' A
#
# COMPACT_ATOMS: atom_id res chain seq x y z
N MET A 1 -10.57 -8.06 -4.87
CA MET A 1 -9.49 -7.18 -4.38
C MET A 1 -9.35 -6.00 -5.33
N ALA A 2 -9.01 -4.83 -4.80
CA ALA A 2 -8.77 -3.61 -5.56
C ALA A 2 -7.45 -2.98 -5.12
N TRP A 3 -6.87 -2.13 -5.97
CA TRP A 3 -5.68 -1.37 -5.64
C TRP A 3 -6.04 -0.04 -4.99
N PHE A 4 -5.31 0.27 -3.94
CA PHE A 4 -5.47 1.45 -3.11
C PHE A 4 -4.15 2.19 -3.03
N SER A 5 -4.14 3.43 -3.48
CA SER A 5 -2.97 4.30 -3.43
C SER A 5 -2.88 4.93 -2.05
N PHE A 6 -1.72 4.82 -1.40
CA PHE A 6 -1.46 5.47 -0.13
C PHE A 6 -1.19 6.96 -0.35
N THR A 7 -2.09 7.79 0.16
CA THR A 7 -2.10 9.25 -0.03
C THR A 7 -2.00 10.03 1.27
N GLY A 8 -2.25 9.39 2.41
CA GLY A 8 -2.18 10.02 3.72
C GLY A 8 -0.85 9.81 4.44
N SER A 9 -0.94 9.71 5.77
CA SER A 9 0.21 9.69 6.69
C SER A 9 0.31 8.44 7.55
N ASP A 10 -0.83 7.81 7.86
CA ASP A 10 -0.92 6.57 8.62
C ASP A 10 -1.26 5.39 7.70
N PRO A 11 -0.29 4.50 7.41
CA PRO A 11 -0.55 3.32 6.59
C PRO A 11 -1.49 2.31 7.26
N ALA A 12 -1.74 2.39 8.56
CA ALA A 12 -2.72 1.55 9.26
C ALA A 12 -4.13 2.16 9.27
N ASP A 13 -4.33 3.36 8.73
CA ASP A 13 -5.64 4.00 8.59
C ASP A 13 -6.21 3.76 7.18
N PRO A 14 -7.33 3.03 7.01
CA PRO A 14 -7.98 2.84 5.72
C PRO A 14 -8.44 4.15 5.04
N ALA A 15 -8.64 5.23 5.81
CA ALA A 15 -9.03 6.53 5.28
C ALA A 15 -7.88 7.23 4.53
N ASP A 16 -6.63 6.85 4.81
CA ASP A 16 -5.43 7.40 4.17
C ASP A 16 -5.12 6.76 2.79
N TYR A 17 -6.07 5.97 2.29
CA TYR A 17 -5.99 5.30 1.00
C TYR A 17 -7.07 5.78 0.04
N THR A 18 -6.67 5.92 -1.22
CA THR A 18 -7.59 6.25 -2.31
C THR A 18 -7.73 5.05 -3.25
N LEU A 19 -8.97 4.67 -3.56
CA LEU A 19 -9.27 3.61 -4.53
C LEU A 19 -8.73 3.98 -5.91
N SER A 20 -7.73 3.25 -6.40
CA SER A 20 -7.06 3.54 -7.68
C SER A 20 -7.60 2.68 -8.83
N GLY A 21 -8.33 1.61 -8.54
CA GLY A 21 -8.95 0.70 -9.52
C GLY A 21 -7.97 -0.18 -10.31
N SER A 22 -6.76 0.31 -10.58
CA SER A 22 -5.65 -0.39 -11.23
C SER A 22 -4.36 -0.27 -10.41
N GLN A 23 -3.39 -1.14 -10.69
CA GLN A 23 -2.10 -1.11 -9.99
C GLN A 23 -1.39 0.23 -10.25
N PRO A 24 -1.07 1.01 -9.21
CA PRO A 24 -0.37 2.28 -9.38
C PRO A 24 1.07 2.04 -9.84
N SER A 25 1.56 2.93 -10.70
CA SER A 25 2.96 2.94 -11.15
C SER A 25 3.86 3.47 -10.03
N CYS A 26 4.17 2.60 -9.07
CA CYS A 26 5.12 2.89 -8.00
C CYS A 26 6.55 2.79 -8.53
N THR A 27 7.07 3.89 -9.05
CA THR A 27 8.43 3.97 -9.60
C THR A 27 9.43 4.40 -8.52
N GLY A 28 10.70 4.01 -8.73
CA GLY A 28 11.82 4.37 -7.86
C GLY A 28 12.17 3.30 -6.81
N THR A 29 13.11 3.64 -5.92
CA THR A 29 13.65 2.71 -4.92
C THR A 29 12.58 2.38 -3.87
N PRO A 30 12.23 1.11 -3.63
CA PRO A 30 11.16 0.72 -2.70
C PRO A 30 11.48 1.05 -1.22
N GLN A 31 11.16 2.26 -0.76
CA GLN A 31 11.55 2.77 0.58
C GLN A 31 10.39 3.28 1.43
N GLN A 32 9.25 3.57 0.80
CA GLN A 32 8.03 4.08 1.44
C GLN A 32 6.81 3.42 0.81
N LEU A 33 5.72 3.28 1.57
CA LEU A 33 4.47 2.74 1.05
C LEU A 33 3.94 3.58 -0.14
N CYS A 34 3.56 2.89 -1.21
CA CYS A 34 2.97 3.51 -2.39
C CYS A 34 1.52 3.10 -2.57
N ALA A 35 1.26 1.80 -2.58
CA ALA A 35 -0.06 1.26 -2.82
C ALA A 35 -0.17 -0.13 -2.23
N ILE A 36 -1.40 -0.52 -1.89
CA ILE A 36 -1.73 -1.86 -1.45
C ILE A 36 -2.87 -2.44 -2.28
N GLN A 37 -2.89 -3.75 -2.41
CA GLN A 37 -4.00 -4.52 -2.94
C GLN A 37 -4.71 -5.18 -1.78
N ALA A 38 -5.97 -4.80 -1.55
CA ALA A 38 -6.77 -5.32 -0.44
C ALA A 38 -8.21 -5.59 -0.91
N THR A 39 -9.01 -6.20 -0.04
CA THR A 39 -10.46 -6.26 -0.25
C THR A 39 -11.04 -4.84 -0.15
N ASN A 40 -12.01 -4.52 -0.99
CA ASN A 40 -12.66 -3.21 -0.96
C ASN A 40 -13.86 -3.28 -0.01
N ASP A 41 -13.77 -2.57 1.11
CA ASP A 41 -14.84 -2.41 2.10
C ASP A 41 -15.42 -1.00 2.02
N GLY A 42 -16.45 -0.83 1.19
CA GLY A 42 -17.17 0.44 1.08
C GLY A 42 -16.38 1.62 0.47
N GLY A 43 -15.28 1.36 -0.24
CA GLY A 43 -14.41 2.38 -0.83
C GLY A 43 -13.03 2.48 -0.16
N HIS A 44 -12.82 1.73 0.91
CA HIS A 44 -11.57 1.66 1.67
C HIS A 44 -10.94 0.27 1.57
N PRO A 45 -9.61 0.15 1.72
CA PRO A 45 -8.97 -1.15 1.85
C PRO A 45 -9.33 -1.79 3.19
N ASP A 46 -9.72 -3.06 3.16
CA ASP A 46 -9.77 -3.90 4.35
C ASP A 46 -8.33 -4.23 4.79
N LEU A 47 -7.85 -3.52 5.81
CA LEU A 47 -6.53 -3.67 6.40
C LEU A 47 -6.52 -4.82 7.42
N ASP A 48 -6.69 -6.04 6.92
CA ASP A 48 -6.56 -7.23 7.75
C ASP A 48 -5.12 -7.42 8.26
N THR A 49 -4.93 -8.33 9.21
CA THR A 49 -3.61 -8.62 9.77
C THR A 49 -2.61 -9.15 8.74
N ASN A 50 -3.07 -9.72 7.62
CA ASN A 50 -2.19 -10.23 6.57
C ASN A 50 -1.59 -9.09 5.76
N ILE A 51 -2.44 -8.14 5.34
CA ILE A 51 -2.01 -6.93 4.63
C ILE A 51 -1.07 -6.10 5.50
N LEU A 52 -1.42 -5.88 6.78
CA LEU A 52 -0.55 -5.14 7.71
C LEU A 52 0.81 -5.83 7.90
N SER A 53 0.83 -7.16 8.05
CA SER A 53 2.08 -7.93 8.15
C SER A 53 2.91 -7.84 6.86
N GLU A 54 2.27 -7.97 5.70
CA GLU A 54 2.93 -7.87 4.41
C GLU A 54 3.51 -6.46 4.17
N MET A 55 2.85 -5.41 4.66
CA MET A 55 3.37 -4.04 4.61
C MET A 55 4.65 -3.89 5.43
N VAL A 56 4.66 -4.44 6.65
CA VAL A 56 5.86 -4.45 7.50
C VAL A 56 6.99 -5.24 6.83
N GLN A 57 6.69 -6.39 6.22
CA GLN A 57 7.68 -7.18 5.49
C GLN A 57 8.23 -6.43 4.28
N ALA A 58 7.36 -5.81 3.47
CA ALA A 58 7.77 -5.02 2.32
C ALA A 58 8.67 -3.87 2.74
N LEU A 59 8.29 -3.11 3.78
CA LEU A 59 9.04 -1.96 4.28
C LEU A 59 10.39 -2.35 4.89
N ASN A 60 10.44 -3.42 5.69
CA ASN A 60 11.69 -3.90 6.31
C ASN A 60 12.66 -4.45 5.26
N ASN A 61 12.15 -5.19 4.28
CA ASN A 61 12.97 -5.74 3.21
C ASN A 61 13.26 -4.72 2.10
N GLN A 62 12.62 -3.55 2.14
CA GLN A 62 12.66 -2.55 1.08
C GLN A 62 12.39 -3.21 -0.28
N ALA A 63 11.33 -4.01 -0.34
CA ALA A 63 11.03 -4.83 -1.51
C ALA A 63 9.51 -4.87 -1.75
N ASN A 64 9.12 -4.78 -3.02
CA ASN A 64 7.74 -4.95 -3.42
C ASN A 64 7.30 -6.40 -3.20
N THR A 65 6.11 -6.59 -2.68
CA THR A 65 5.48 -7.90 -2.53
C THR A 65 4.32 -8.05 -3.51
N THR A 66 3.52 -9.11 -3.36
CA THR A 66 2.35 -9.36 -4.20
C THR A 66 1.32 -8.25 -4.00
N ASN A 67 0.96 -7.97 -2.75
CA ASN A 67 -0.10 -7.04 -2.41
C ASN A 67 0.41 -5.66 -2.04
N VAL A 68 1.69 -5.49 -1.72
CA VAL A 68 2.24 -4.19 -1.28
C VAL A 68 3.27 -3.69 -2.28
N LYS A 69 3.07 -2.46 -2.74
CA LYS A 69 4.02 -1.74 -3.57
C LYS A 69 4.59 -0.57 -2.79
N LEU A 70 5.90 -0.42 -2.90
CA LEU A 70 6.68 0.68 -2.34
C LEU A 70 7.13 1.63 -3.44
N LYS A 71 7.35 2.88 -3.08
CA LYS A 71 7.90 3.96 -3.91
C LYS A 71 9.16 4.53 -3.27
N VAL A 72 9.87 5.35 -4.05
CA VAL A 72 10.98 6.17 -3.54
C VAL A 72 10.50 7.09 -2.42
N ARG A 73 11.30 7.19 -1.36
CA ARG A 73 11.09 8.20 -0.32
C ARG A 73 11.50 9.56 -0.92
N PRO A 74 10.61 10.56 -0.98
CA PRO A 74 11.02 11.89 -1.39
C PRO A 74 12.13 12.37 -0.42
N ALA A 75 13.19 12.93 -1.00
CA ALA A 75 14.37 13.40 -0.28
C ALA A 75 14.05 14.58 0.64
#